data_AF-A0A821EZD4-F1
#
_entry.id   AF-A0A821EZD4-F1
#
_cell.length_a   1.000
_cell.length_b   1.000
_cell.length_c   1.000
_cell.angle_alpha   90.00
_cell.angle_beta   90.00
_cell.angle_gamma   90.00
#
_symmetry.space_group_name_H-M   'P 1'
#
loop_
_entity.id
_entity.type
_entity.pdbx_description
1 polymer ?
#
loop_
_entity_poly.entity_id
_entity_poly.type
_entity_poly.pdbx_seq_one_letter_code
_entity_poly.pdbx_strand_id
1 'polypeptide(L)'
;MIGCFPYNAAGHLAQHLREFVNKILEEYKLQLDSTKFVVTDNEPKMLPAFREQCSRVGCTDHYLNKQLQHAFQSDQIHLNKNTIEKVDCELVQNIFNQVKKVVSSVRHSHQQQKFSQKFQTYSETRFGGAIIMLDIFREVFF
;
A
#
# COMPACT_ATOMS: atom_id res chain seq x y z
N MET A 1 -9.32 -3.66 19.36
CA MET A 1 -9.62 -4.00 17.94
C MET A 1 -11.10 -4.32 17.88
N ILE A 2 -11.90 -3.60 17.07
CA ILE A 2 -13.37 -3.76 17.01
C ILE A 2 -13.75 -5.01 16.19
N GLY A 3 -12.93 -5.41 15.22
CA GLY A 3 -13.08 -6.69 14.52
C GLY A 3 -12.30 -6.73 13.21
N CYS A 4 -12.28 -7.90 12.57
CA CYS A 4 -11.82 -8.11 11.21
C CYS A 4 -12.94 -8.83 10.45
N PHE A 5 -13.49 -8.20 9.42
CA PHE A 5 -14.68 -8.67 8.75
C PHE A 5 -14.37 -9.04 7.30
N PRO A 6 -14.77 -10.24 6.84
CA PRO A 6 -14.60 -10.61 5.44
C PRO A 6 -15.46 -9.69 4.56
N TYR A 7 -14.83 -9.11 3.54
CA TYR A 7 -15.51 -8.25 2.57
C TYR A 7 -15.18 -8.71 1.15
N ASN A 8 -16.19 -9.13 0.40
CA ASN A 8 -16.03 -9.44 -1.02
C ASN A 8 -16.03 -8.11 -1.80
N ALA A 9 -14.90 -7.74 -2.40
CA ALA A 9 -14.75 -6.46 -3.09
C ALA A 9 -15.07 -6.51 -4.61
N ALA A 10 -15.30 -7.71 -5.17
CA ALA A 10 -15.52 -7.90 -6.60
C ALA A 10 -16.85 -7.26 -7.03
N GLY A 11 -16.82 -6.41 -8.08
CA GLY A 11 -18.01 -5.75 -8.61
C GLY A 11 -18.60 -4.62 -7.76
N HIS A 12 -18.14 -4.42 -6.52
CA HIS A 12 -18.70 -3.40 -5.62
C HIS A 12 -18.17 -1.99 -5.90
N LEU A 13 -19.07 -1.02 -6.02
CA LEU A 13 -18.77 0.41 -5.98
C LEU A 13 -18.36 0.89 -4.58
N ALA A 14 -17.77 2.08 -4.49
CA ALA A 14 -17.35 2.69 -3.22
C ALA A 14 -18.49 2.85 -2.20
N GLN A 15 -19.73 3.08 -2.67
CA GLN A 15 -20.90 3.18 -1.79
C GLN A 15 -21.14 1.89 -0.98
N HIS A 16 -21.01 0.72 -1.61
CA HIS A 16 -21.19 -0.56 -0.91
C HIS A 16 -20.16 -0.76 0.21
N LEU A 17 -18.94 -0.22 0.04
CA LEU A 17 -17.93 -0.24 1.09
C LEU A 17 -18.35 0.65 2.28
N ARG A 18 -18.90 1.84 2.01
CA ARG A 18 -19.40 2.72 3.06
C ARG A 18 -20.57 2.09 3.82
N GLU A 19 -21.53 1.52 3.10
CA GLU A 19 -22.68 0.81 3.71
C GLU A 19 -22.23 -0.37 4.58
N PHE A 20 -21.27 -1.15 4.10
CA PHE A 20 -20.69 -2.25 4.87
C PHE A 20 -20.07 -1.78 6.19
N VAL A 21 -19.25 -0.73 6.15
CA VAL A 21 -18.64 -0.17 7.37
C VAL A 21 -19.67 0.43 8.31
N ASN A 22 -20.67 1.15 7.79
CA ASN A 22 -21.74 1.71 8.62
C ASN A 22 -22.51 0.61 9.37
N LYS A 23 -22.86 -0.50 8.69
CA LYS A 23 -23.55 -1.64 9.34
C LYS A 23 -22.74 -2.21 10.51
N ILE A 24 -21.42 -2.39 10.31
CA ILE A 24 -20.54 -2.87 11.38
C ILE A 24 -20.53 -1.88 12.53
N LEU A 25 -20.40 -0.57 12.27
CA LEU A 25 -20.38 0.43 13.33
C LEU A 25 -21.70 0.50 14.11
N GLU A 26 -22.83 0.36 13.42
CA GLU A 26 -24.17 0.32 14.02
C GLU A 26 -24.33 -0.82 15.04
N GLU A 27 -23.74 -2.00 14.79
CA GLU A 27 -23.72 -3.12 15.75
C GLU A 27 -23.11 -2.71 17.11
N TYR A 28 -22.18 -1.77 17.09
CA TYR A 28 -21.53 -1.21 18.29
C TYR A 28 -22.14 0.13 18.73
N LYS A 29 -23.26 0.55 18.15
CA LYS A 29 -23.90 1.85 18.39
C LYS A 29 -22.97 3.03 18.08
N LEU A 30 -22.10 2.86 17.09
CA LEU A 30 -21.18 3.88 16.59
C LEU A 30 -21.66 4.42 15.23
N GLN A 31 -21.28 5.66 14.93
CA GLN A 31 -21.54 6.29 13.63
C GLN A 31 -20.36 7.18 13.24
N LEU A 32 -20.06 7.26 11.95
CA LEU A 32 -19.11 8.24 11.41
C LEU A 32 -19.78 9.62 11.32
N ASP A 33 -19.07 10.66 11.77
CA ASP A 33 -19.50 12.05 11.66
C ASP A 33 -18.29 12.96 11.43
N SER A 34 -18.53 14.26 11.25
CA SER A 34 -17.51 15.26 10.91
C SER A 34 -16.41 15.40 11.96
N THR A 35 -16.63 14.95 13.18
CA THR A 35 -15.65 14.99 14.28
C THR A 35 -14.74 13.77 14.32
N LYS A 36 -15.09 12.71 13.58
CA LYS A 36 -14.35 11.45 13.57
C LYS A 36 -13.37 11.37 12.41
N PHE A 37 -12.25 10.69 12.68
CA PHE A 37 -11.22 10.42 11.70
C PHE A 37 -11.30 8.98 11.21
N VAL A 38 -11.16 8.81 9.89
CA VAL A 38 -11.06 7.50 9.24
C VAL A 38 -9.68 7.38 8.58
N VAL A 39 -8.86 6.47 9.09
CA VAL A 39 -7.52 6.20 8.55
C VAL A 39 -7.60 5.05 7.55
N THR A 40 -7.31 5.32 6.27
CA THR A 40 -7.38 4.32 5.20
C THR A 40 -6.28 4.56 4.17
N ASP A 41 -5.91 3.52 3.41
CA ASP A 41 -5.05 3.68 2.25
C ASP A 41 -5.74 4.41 1.09
N ASN A 42 -4.95 4.81 0.08
CA ASN A 42 -5.44 5.52 -1.11
C ASN A 42 -5.95 4.56 -2.22
N GLU A 43 -6.58 3.45 -1.87
CA GLU A 43 -7.27 2.65 -2.88
C GLU A 43 -8.40 3.45 -3.54
N PRO A 44 -8.65 3.27 -4.85
CA PRO A 44 -9.61 4.08 -5.61
C PRO A 44 -11.02 4.15 -5.02
N LYS A 45 -11.44 3.10 -4.30
CA LYS A 45 -12.77 3.01 -3.67
C LYS A 45 -12.82 3.60 -2.26
N MET A 46 -11.68 3.66 -1.55
CA MET A 46 -11.61 4.19 -0.18
C MET A 46 -11.79 5.71 -0.16
N LEU A 47 -11.27 6.42 -1.17
CA LEU A 47 -11.37 7.87 -1.25
C LEU A 47 -12.83 8.33 -1.38
N PRO A 48 -13.63 7.85 -2.34
CA PRO A 48 -15.04 8.23 -2.44
C PRO A 48 -15.89 7.73 -1.27
N ALA A 49 -15.64 6.54 -0.73
CA ALA A 49 -16.42 5.96 0.36
C ALA A 49 -16.38 6.79 1.67
N PHE A 50 -15.27 7.50 1.90
CA PHE A 50 -15.03 8.28 3.12
C PHE A 50 -14.78 9.77 2.83
N ARG A 51 -15.23 10.26 1.66
CA ARG A 51 -15.09 11.67 1.27
C ARG A 51 -16.02 12.58 2.08
N GLU A 52 -17.19 12.07 2.41
CA GLU A 52 -18.26 12.83 3.04
C GLU A 52 -18.51 12.32 4.46
N GLN A 53 -19.06 13.22 5.29
CA GLN A 53 -19.51 12.95 6.66
C GLN A 53 -18.42 12.54 7.66
N CYS A 54 -17.14 12.49 7.28
CA CYS A 54 -16.03 12.22 8.19
C CYS A 54 -14.73 12.82 7.67
N SER A 55 -13.74 12.99 8.56
CA SER A 55 -12.41 13.43 8.17
C SER A 55 -11.54 12.22 7.81
N ARG A 56 -11.15 12.10 6.54
CA ARG A 56 -10.28 11.01 6.10
C ARG A 56 -8.80 11.40 6.25
N VAL A 57 -8.02 10.51 6.84
CA VAL A 57 -6.55 10.61 6.89
C VAL A 57 -5.96 9.45 6.08
N GLY A 58 -5.04 9.74 5.17
CA GLY A 58 -4.38 8.69 4.40
C GLY A 58 -3.32 7.96 5.25
N CYS A 59 -3.21 6.65 5.06
CA CYS A 59 -2.24 5.83 5.77
C CYS A 59 -0.79 6.22 5.40
N THR A 60 0.00 6.66 6.39
CA THR A 60 1.41 7.05 6.21
C THR A 60 2.26 5.91 5.67
N ASP A 61 2.05 4.68 6.14
CA ASP A 61 2.80 3.51 5.68
C ASP A 61 2.56 3.26 4.19
N HIS A 62 1.30 3.41 3.73
CA HIS A 62 0.98 3.30 2.30
C HIS A 62 1.67 4.40 1.49
N TYR A 63 1.66 5.65 1.98
CA TYR A 63 2.30 6.77 1.30
C TYR A 63 3.80 6.59 1.18
N LEU A 64 4.48 6.30 2.28
CA LEU A 64 5.92 6.11 2.30
C LEU A 64 6.33 4.97 1.37
N ASN A 65 5.63 3.83 1.45
CA ASN A 65 5.90 2.71 0.58
C ASN A 65 5.66 3.02 -0.90
N LYS A 66 4.61 3.78 -1.25
CA LYS A 66 4.38 4.21 -2.65
C LYS A 66 5.44 5.19 -3.14
N GLN A 67 5.84 6.15 -2.30
CA GLN A 67 6.86 7.13 -2.67
C GLN A 67 8.22 6.48 -2.86
N LEU A 68 8.63 5.59 -1.95
CA LEU A 68 9.84 4.79 -2.12
C LEU A 68 9.76 3.92 -3.38
N GLN A 69 8.61 3.27 -3.62
CA GLN A 69 8.43 2.52 -4.87
C GLN A 69 8.56 3.38 -6.12
N HIS A 70 7.97 4.57 -6.11
CA HIS A 70 8.10 5.50 -7.21
C HIS A 70 9.56 5.94 -7.42
N ALA A 71 10.30 6.21 -6.34
CA ALA A 71 11.70 6.63 -6.42
C ALA A 71 12.58 5.57 -7.13
N PHE A 72 12.35 4.29 -6.87
CA PHE A 72 13.09 3.20 -7.52
C PHE A 72 12.57 2.79 -8.91
N GLN A 73 11.39 3.27 -9.32
CA GLN A 73 10.79 2.97 -10.64
C GLN A 73 10.83 4.17 -11.61
N SER A 74 11.22 5.34 -11.13
CA SER A 74 11.25 6.55 -11.95
C SER A 74 12.58 6.63 -12.70
N ASP A 75 12.52 6.87 -14.00
CA ASP A 75 13.67 7.22 -14.83
C ASP A 75 13.98 8.71 -14.79
N GLN A 76 13.24 9.46 -13.94
CA GLN A 76 13.27 10.91 -13.87
C GLN A 76 13.36 11.37 -12.42
N ILE A 77 14.28 12.29 -12.15
CA ILE A 77 14.38 13.00 -10.88
C ILE A 77 14.17 14.50 -11.11
N HIS A 78 13.31 15.09 -10.28
CA HIS A 78 13.16 16.55 -10.25
C HIS A 78 14.24 17.13 -9.35
N LEU A 79 15.25 17.77 -9.93
CA LEU A 79 16.25 18.51 -9.16
C LEU A 79 15.67 19.83 -8.61
N ASN A 80 14.72 20.42 -9.34
CA ASN A 80 13.93 21.58 -8.94
C ASN A 80 12.62 21.63 -9.76
N LYS A 81 11.81 22.68 -9.59
CA LYS A 81 10.51 22.83 -10.28
C LYS A 81 10.61 22.79 -11.82
N ASN A 82 11.75 23.19 -12.40
CA ASN A 82 11.94 23.37 -13.83
C ASN A 82 12.99 22.44 -14.44
N THR A 83 13.66 21.61 -13.65
CA THR A 83 14.75 20.74 -14.11
C THR A 83 14.44 19.29 -13.77
N ILE A 84 14.31 18.48 -14.81
CA ILE A 84 14.16 17.04 -14.74
C ILE A 84 15.44 16.42 -15.31
N GLU A 85 16.10 15.59 -14.51
CA GLU A 85 17.24 14.78 -14.96
C GLU A 85 16.79 13.35 -15.17
N LYS A 86 17.30 12.71 -16.22
CA LYS A 86 17.07 11.28 -16.46
C LYS A 86 18.14 10.47 -15.74
N VAL A 87 17.72 9.46 -15.00
CA VAL A 87 18.62 8.53 -14.33
C VAL A 87 18.46 7.16 -14.96
N ASP A 88 19.55 6.56 -15.41
CA ASP A 88 19.54 5.19 -15.91
C ASP A 88 19.58 4.23 -14.72
N CYS A 89 18.40 3.72 -14.37
CA CYS A 89 18.19 2.74 -13.31
C CYS A 89 17.75 1.38 -13.87
N GLU A 90 17.94 1.10 -15.16
CA GLU A 90 17.31 -0.04 -15.86
C GLU A 90 17.67 -1.38 -15.17
N LEU A 91 18.94 -1.56 -14.81
CA LEU A 91 19.42 -2.78 -14.14
C LEU A 91 18.72 -2.98 -12.78
N VAL A 92 18.67 -1.93 -11.96
CA VAL A 92 18.07 -1.97 -10.61
C VAL A 92 16.57 -2.22 -10.70
N GLN A 93 15.90 -1.54 -11.64
CA GLN A 93 14.47 -1.72 -11.91
C GLN A 93 14.15 -3.14 -12.40
N ASN A 94 14.99 -3.70 -13.27
CA ASN A 94 14.82 -5.06 -13.76
C ASN A 94 14.96 -6.09 -12.63
N ILE A 95 16.05 -6.01 -11.85
CA ILE A 95 16.27 -6.88 -10.69
C ILE A 95 15.07 -6.78 -9.73
N PHE A 96 14.63 -5.55 -9.46
CA PHE A 96 13.48 -5.31 -8.62
C PHE A 96 12.21 -5.98 -9.14
N ASN A 97 11.91 -5.84 -10.43
CA ASN A 97 10.74 -6.46 -11.05
C ASN A 97 10.80 -8.00 -10.95
N GLN A 98 11.98 -8.60 -11.09
CA GLN A 98 12.16 -10.04 -10.91
C GLN A 98 11.92 -10.48 -9.46
N VAL A 99 12.48 -9.76 -8.48
CA VAL A 99 12.26 -10.09 -7.06
C VAL A 99 10.79 -9.89 -6.68
N LYS A 100 10.12 -8.83 -7.16
CA LYS A 100 8.67 -8.63 -6.98
C LYS A 100 7.86 -9.80 -7.51
N LYS A 101 8.20 -10.35 -8.68
CA LYS A 101 7.54 -11.52 -9.26
C LYS A 101 7.73 -12.74 -8.35
N VAL A 102 8.96 -13.04 -7.92
CA VAL A 102 9.24 -14.17 -7.02
C VAL A 102 8.46 -14.03 -5.72
N VAL A 103 8.50 -12.86 -5.08
CA VAL A 103 7.78 -12.62 -3.83
C VAL A 103 6.28 -12.77 -4.02
N SER A 104 5.74 -12.23 -5.12
CA SER A 104 4.32 -12.39 -5.44
C SER A 104 3.96 -13.85 -5.63
N SER A 105 4.74 -14.62 -6.38
CA SER A 105 4.50 -16.06 -6.58
C SER A 105 4.48 -16.83 -5.26
N VAL A 106 5.45 -16.58 -4.37
CA VAL A 106 5.49 -17.22 -3.05
C VAL A 106 4.24 -16.88 -2.21
N ARG A 107 3.75 -15.63 -2.29
CA ARG A 107 2.50 -15.23 -1.62
C ARG A 107 1.27 -15.92 -2.19
N HIS A 108 1.15 -15.99 -3.52
CA HIS A 108 0.04 -16.69 -4.18
C HIS A 108 0.06 -18.19 -3.88
N SER A 109 1.23 -18.77 -3.63
CA SER A 109 1.37 -20.15 -3.18
C SER A 109 1.19 -20.33 -1.66
N HIS A 110 0.88 -19.27 -0.92
CA HIS A 110 0.76 -19.27 0.54
C HIS A 110 2.03 -19.73 1.29
N GLN A 111 3.21 -19.52 0.71
CA GLN A 111 4.49 -19.99 1.25
C GLN A 111 5.35 -18.87 1.85
N GLN A 112 4.76 -17.73 2.21
CA GLN A 112 5.51 -16.60 2.82
C GLN A 112 6.31 -16.98 4.07
N GLN A 113 5.93 -18.04 4.79
CA GLN A 113 6.68 -18.56 5.94
C GLN A 113 8.05 -19.15 5.58
N LYS A 114 8.33 -19.35 4.29
CA LYS A 114 9.65 -19.74 3.80
C LYS A 114 10.62 -18.58 3.67
N PHE A 115 10.15 -17.33 3.76
CA PHE A 115 11.05 -16.18 3.81
C PHE A 115 11.79 -16.10 5.13
N SER A 116 12.91 -15.39 5.15
CA SER A 116 13.58 -15.05 6.41
C SER A 116 12.64 -14.24 7.32
N GLN A 117 12.82 -14.35 8.63
CA GLN A 117 11.98 -13.67 9.60
C GLN A 117 11.92 -12.14 9.37
N LYS A 118 13.06 -11.54 8.97
CA LYS A 118 13.15 -10.13 8.55
C LYS A 118 12.16 -9.82 7.42
N PHE A 119 12.13 -10.65 6.36
CA PHE A 119 11.21 -10.48 5.24
C PHE A 119 9.74 -10.77 5.61
N GLN A 120 9.49 -11.72 6.52
CA GLN A 120 8.14 -12.04 6.97
C GLN A 120 7.49 -10.85 7.68
N THR A 121 8.20 -10.20 8.59
CA THR A 121 7.74 -9.00 9.32
C THR A 121 7.36 -7.86 8.37
N TYR A 122 8.10 -7.68 7.27
CA TYR A 122 7.79 -6.67 6.25
C TYR A 122 6.69 -7.10 5.26
N SER A 123 6.39 -8.41 5.20
CA SER A 123 5.38 -8.99 4.32
C SER A 123 3.97 -9.03 4.91
N GLU A 124 3.79 -8.72 6.20
CA GLU A 124 2.47 -8.70 6.84
C GLU A 124 1.56 -7.66 6.20
N THR A 125 2.13 -6.57 5.68
CA THR A 125 1.41 -5.64 4.83
C THR A 125 1.64 -5.98 3.36
N ARG A 126 0.65 -5.69 2.51
CA ARG A 126 0.79 -5.72 1.04
C ARG A 126 1.86 -4.75 0.51
N PHE A 127 2.52 -3.98 1.39
CA PHE A 127 3.41 -2.86 1.07
C PHE A 127 4.91 -3.15 1.23
N GLY A 128 5.35 -4.39 1.41
CA GLY A 128 6.78 -4.75 1.51
C GLY A 128 7.66 -4.43 0.27
N GLY A 129 7.07 -3.94 -0.83
CA GLY A 129 7.78 -3.63 -2.06
C GLY A 129 8.90 -2.60 -1.92
N ALA A 130 8.75 -1.58 -1.06
CA ALA A 130 9.78 -0.57 -0.86
C ALA A 130 10.99 -1.11 -0.09
N ILE A 131 10.76 -1.99 0.89
CA ILE A 131 11.85 -2.58 1.67
C ILE A 131 12.63 -3.58 0.83
N ILE A 132 11.94 -4.34 -0.02
CA ILE A 132 12.58 -5.18 -1.04
C ILE A 132 13.52 -4.36 -1.93
N MET A 133 13.09 -3.16 -2.36
CA MET A 133 13.93 -2.27 -3.17
C MET A 133 15.17 -1.80 -2.41
N LEU A 134 15.00 -1.40 -1.15
CA LEU A 134 16.11 -0.93 -0.31
C LEU A 134 17.13 -2.04 -0.05
N ASP A 135 16.67 -3.26 0.24
CA ASP A 135 17.57 -4.40 0.43
C ASP A 135 18.30 -4.75 -0.89
N ILE A 136 17.62 -4.78 -2.04
CA ILE A 136 18.28 -5.01 -3.35
C ILE A 136 19.29 -3.91 -3.67
N PHE A 137 18.90 -2.65 -3.50
CA PHE A 137 19.79 -1.51 -3.74
C PHE A 137 21.04 -1.63 -2.87
N ARG A 138 20.88 -1.97 -1.58
CA ARG A 138 22.02 -2.17 -0.70
C ARG A 138 22.98 -3.25 -1.22
N GLU A 139 22.47 -4.42 -1.61
CA GLU A 139 23.32 -5.54 -2.09
C GLU A 139 23.97 -5.28 -3.46
N VAL A 140 23.41 -4.40 -4.29
CA VAL A 140 23.99 -4.06 -5.61
C VAL A 140 25.07 -2.98 -5.51
N PHE A 141 24.93 -2.03 -4.56
CA PHE A 141 25.77 -0.84 -4.51
C PHE A 141 26.73 -0.76 -3.31
N PHE A 142 26.65 -1.67 -2.34
CA PHE A 142 27.55 -1.75 -1.17
C PHE A 142 28.07 -3.17 -0.98
#